data_AF-A0A2G2ZK68-F1
#
_entry.id   AF-A0A2G2ZK68-F1
#
_cell.length_a   1.000
_cell.length_b   1.000
_cell.length_c   1.000
_cell.angle_alpha   90.00
_cell.angle_beta   90.00
_cell.angle_gamma   90.00
#
_symmetry.space_group_name_H-M   'P 1'
#
loop_
_entity.id
_entity.type
_entity.pdbx_description
1 polymer ?
#
loop_
_entity_poly.entity_id
_entity_poly.type
_entity_poly.pdbx_seq_one_letter_code
_entity_poly.pdbx_strand_id
1 'polypeptide(L)'
;MKWRSNHRHVSREYYFVHLDHTIKVSNKNSKSKRESKEMEVFYLLCSILSTSITSFFLSLNLHFHLLLRRFGFHLETGRAGDGEGSVSLYEGTVFHERRRPVHHSFRYPVRYALIDLDSLISAPYDHLSAHQARQISGTTGPVFLLTIPPSVGYVQNPLSLYYCYDTEGSSQNLKKCIAEVTNTPWGERVSFLFNPNSDVVAKSLHVSPFMDMLGNWTMKTNTPGDNLFVTISVNHPKHGEYFSASLMAKRVSSSMHTDLALFFWLMPHKVALWIYWQALKLWWKGVPFLQHPRYYNPRYREDAILSDEKLHCCPAFAFEMQNNQQDREHCSNPADYSTSRHHGFTWRDAKWPWC
;
A
#
# COMPACT_ATOMS: atom_id res chain seq x y z
N MET A 1 -75.65 -25.67 -33.93
CA MET A 1 -74.31 -25.03 -33.93
C MET A 1 -73.98 -24.59 -32.51
N LYS A 2 -73.07 -25.32 -31.84
CA LYS A 2 -72.47 -24.97 -30.55
C LYS A 2 -71.08 -24.41 -30.83
N TRP A 3 -70.73 -23.23 -30.32
CA TRP A 3 -69.35 -22.88 -29.94
C TRP A 3 -69.41 -21.81 -28.85
N ARG A 4 -69.04 -22.21 -27.62
CA ARG A 4 -68.91 -21.36 -26.43
C ARG A 4 -67.43 -21.34 -26.05
N SER A 5 -66.93 -20.14 -25.75
CA SER A 5 -65.94 -19.79 -24.71
C SER A 5 -64.68 -20.66 -24.55
N ASN A 6 -63.51 -20.14 -24.97
CA ASN A 6 -62.23 -20.38 -24.29
C ASN A 6 -61.09 -19.50 -24.85
N HIS A 7 -60.86 -18.30 -24.31
CA HIS A 7 -59.61 -17.54 -24.59
C HIS A 7 -59.30 -16.47 -23.52
N ARG A 8 -59.33 -16.84 -22.23
CA ARG A 8 -58.88 -15.91 -21.16
C ARG A 8 -58.06 -16.53 -20.02
N HIS A 9 -57.63 -17.79 -20.16
CA HIS A 9 -56.83 -18.49 -19.13
C HIS A 9 -55.33 -18.64 -19.47
N VAL A 10 -54.95 -18.54 -20.75
CA VAL A 10 -53.57 -18.87 -21.20
C VAL A 10 -52.55 -17.76 -20.87
N SER A 11 -52.98 -16.52 -20.64
CA SER A 11 -52.07 -15.39 -20.41
C SER A 11 -51.60 -15.22 -18.97
N ARG A 12 -52.21 -15.86 -17.96
CA ARG A 12 -51.79 -15.72 -16.55
C ARG A 12 -50.77 -16.78 -16.12
N GLU A 13 -50.86 -18.00 -16.65
CA GLU A 13 -49.93 -19.09 -16.30
C GLU A 13 -48.52 -18.87 -16.85
N TYR A 14 -48.38 -18.34 -18.07
CA TYR A 14 -47.07 -18.05 -18.66
C TYR A 14 -46.28 -17.00 -17.86
N TYR A 15 -46.93 -15.95 -17.34
CA TYR A 15 -46.26 -14.95 -16.52
C TYR A 15 -45.84 -15.52 -15.15
N PHE A 16 -46.67 -16.36 -14.54
CA PHE A 16 -46.35 -16.98 -13.25
C PHE A 16 -45.17 -17.95 -13.34
N VAL A 17 -45.12 -18.78 -14.39
CA VAL A 17 -44.00 -19.72 -14.61
C VAL A 17 -42.70 -18.97 -14.87
N HIS A 18 -42.73 -17.85 -15.61
CA HIS A 18 -41.53 -17.05 -15.89
C HIS A 18 -41.02 -16.29 -14.65
N LEU A 19 -41.93 -15.78 -13.80
CA LEU A 19 -41.59 -15.18 -12.51
C LEU A 19 -40.99 -16.21 -11.56
N ASP A 20 -41.57 -17.39 -11.47
CA ASP A 20 -41.12 -18.45 -10.56
C ASP A 20 -39.73 -19.01 -10.98
N HIS A 21 -39.47 -19.10 -12.28
CA HIS A 21 -38.15 -19.47 -12.81
C HIS A 21 -37.09 -18.38 -12.56
N THR A 22 -37.45 -17.10 -12.72
CA THR A 22 -36.56 -15.96 -12.42
C THR A 22 -36.24 -15.87 -10.93
N ILE A 23 -37.23 -16.11 -10.06
CA ILE A 23 -37.04 -16.13 -8.59
C ILE A 23 -36.16 -17.32 -8.18
N LYS A 24 -36.35 -18.51 -8.77
CA LYS A 24 -35.49 -19.68 -8.50
C LYS A 24 -34.05 -19.46 -8.95
N VAL A 25 -33.81 -18.86 -10.11
CA VAL A 25 -32.46 -18.53 -10.60
C VAL A 25 -31.82 -17.45 -9.75
N SER A 26 -32.56 -16.41 -9.36
CA SER A 26 -32.10 -15.36 -8.43
C SER A 26 -31.73 -15.93 -7.06
N ASN A 27 -32.58 -16.80 -6.49
CA ASN A 27 -32.32 -17.48 -5.22
C ASN A 27 -31.11 -18.41 -5.32
N LYS A 28 -30.95 -19.15 -6.41
CA LYS A 28 -29.77 -20.02 -6.64
C LYS A 28 -28.48 -19.20 -6.76
N ASN A 29 -28.50 -18.07 -7.47
CA ASN A 29 -27.36 -17.14 -7.55
C ASN A 29 -27.07 -16.47 -6.20
N SER A 30 -28.08 -16.13 -5.41
CA SER A 30 -27.90 -15.56 -4.07
C SER A 30 -27.32 -16.57 -3.08
N LYS A 31 -27.77 -17.82 -3.16
CA LYS A 31 -27.27 -18.95 -2.34
C LYS A 31 -25.83 -19.28 -2.70
N SER A 32 -25.52 -19.38 -3.99
CA SER A 32 -24.15 -19.58 -4.47
C SER A 32 -23.20 -18.45 -4.07
N LYS A 33 -23.64 -17.18 -4.17
CA LYS A 33 -22.86 -16.02 -3.67
C LYS A 33 -22.65 -16.05 -2.16
N ARG A 34 -23.64 -16.52 -1.40
CA ARG A 34 -23.54 -16.66 0.06
C ARG A 34 -22.58 -17.78 0.44
N GLU A 35 -22.72 -18.94 -0.19
CA GLU A 35 -21.80 -20.09 -0.02
C GLU A 35 -20.36 -19.71 -0.39
N SER A 36 -20.14 -18.96 -1.48
CA SER A 36 -18.82 -18.43 -1.85
C SER A 36 -18.23 -17.53 -0.75
N LYS A 37 -19.03 -16.61 -0.18
CA LYS A 37 -18.58 -15.73 0.90
C LYS A 37 -18.29 -16.49 2.20
N GLU A 38 -19.11 -17.47 2.54
CA GLU A 38 -18.91 -18.31 3.73
C GLU A 38 -17.60 -19.12 3.60
N MET A 39 -17.31 -19.66 2.41
CA MET A 39 -16.04 -20.32 2.11
C MET A 39 -14.85 -19.36 2.19
N GLU A 40 -14.94 -18.15 1.63
CA GLU A 40 -13.88 -17.12 1.73
C GLU A 40 -13.56 -16.76 3.18
N VAL A 41 -14.58 -16.57 4.02
CA VAL A 41 -14.41 -16.29 5.45
C VAL A 41 -13.75 -17.46 6.16
N PHE A 42 -14.16 -18.69 5.85
CA PHE A 42 -13.56 -19.89 6.42
C PHE A 42 -12.07 -20.00 6.05
N TYR A 43 -11.72 -19.84 4.77
CA TYR A 43 -10.33 -19.83 4.31
C TYR A 43 -9.50 -18.75 5.02
N LEU A 44 -10.05 -17.55 5.16
CA LEU A 44 -9.40 -16.46 5.89
C LEU A 44 -9.12 -16.84 7.36
N LEU A 45 -10.10 -17.41 8.06
CA LEU A 45 -9.94 -17.83 9.46
C LEU A 45 -8.91 -18.95 9.61
N CYS A 46 -8.93 -19.96 8.74
CA CYS A 46 -7.94 -21.03 8.72
C CYS A 46 -6.53 -20.48 8.45
N SER A 47 -6.42 -19.55 7.52
CA SER A 47 -5.16 -18.90 7.17
C SER A 47 -4.60 -18.07 8.34
N ILE A 48 -5.43 -17.25 8.98
CA ILE A 48 -5.04 -16.51 10.21
C ILE A 48 -4.58 -17.47 11.31
N LEU A 49 -5.30 -18.57 11.53
CA LEU A 49 -4.96 -19.57 12.53
C LEU A 49 -3.63 -20.25 12.22
N SER A 50 -3.43 -20.68 10.97
CA SER A 50 -2.19 -21.29 10.49
C SER A 50 -0.99 -20.37 10.66
N THR A 51 -1.13 -19.10 10.25
CA THR A 51 -0.08 -18.09 10.44
C THR A 51 0.21 -17.83 11.92
N SER A 52 -0.83 -17.78 12.76
CA SER A 52 -0.67 -17.58 14.21
C SER A 52 0.10 -18.74 14.86
N ILE A 53 -0.20 -19.98 14.49
CA ILE A 53 0.50 -21.18 14.95
C ILE A 53 1.97 -21.15 14.47
N THR A 54 2.18 -20.83 13.18
CA THR A 54 3.52 -20.75 12.59
C THR A 54 4.38 -19.71 13.29
N SER A 55 3.83 -18.50 13.51
CA SER A 55 4.52 -17.43 14.24
C SER A 55 4.82 -17.79 15.69
N PHE A 56 3.93 -18.53 16.36
CA PHE A 56 4.18 -19.01 17.72
C PHE A 56 5.41 -19.93 17.78
N PHE A 57 5.49 -20.94 16.91
CA PHE A 57 6.62 -21.87 16.90
C PHE A 57 7.93 -21.21 16.46
N LEU A 58 7.90 -20.34 15.44
CA LEU A 58 9.08 -19.60 14.99
C LEU A 58 9.57 -18.61 16.07
N SER A 59 8.65 -17.99 16.80
CA SER A 59 8.98 -17.14 17.95
C SER A 59 9.65 -17.93 19.06
N LEU A 60 9.13 -19.13 19.40
CA LEU A 60 9.73 -20.00 20.41
C LEU A 60 11.14 -20.44 19.99
N ASN A 61 11.31 -20.83 18.72
CA ASN A 61 12.59 -21.23 18.15
C ASN A 61 13.62 -20.07 18.18
N LEU A 62 13.21 -18.84 17.86
CA LEU A 62 14.08 -17.66 17.94
C LEU A 62 14.62 -17.46 19.36
N HIS A 63 13.75 -17.52 20.37
CA HIS A 63 14.15 -17.37 21.78
C HIS A 63 15.04 -18.53 22.23
N PHE A 64 14.76 -19.75 21.77
CA PHE A 64 15.58 -20.93 22.05
C PHE A 64 17.00 -20.77 21.47
N HIS A 65 17.15 -20.30 20.23
CA HIS A 65 18.46 -20.01 19.64
C HIS A 65 19.22 -18.92 20.39
N LEU A 66 18.54 -17.87 20.85
CA LEU A 66 19.16 -16.83 21.68
C LEU A 66 19.64 -17.38 23.03
N LEU A 67 18.85 -18.27 23.65
CA LEU A 67 19.27 -18.96 24.87
C LEU A 67 20.49 -19.86 24.61
N LEU A 68 20.50 -20.65 23.54
CA LEU A 68 21.66 -21.49 23.18
C LEU A 68 22.93 -20.67 22.94
N ARG A 69 22.83 -19.54 22.24
CA ARG A 69 23.95 -18.60 22.05
C ARG A 69 24.47 -18.07 23.39
N ARG A 70 23.57 -17.76 24.33
CA ARG A 70 23.94 -17.31 25.69
C ARG A 70 24.65 -18.39 26.52
N PHE A 71 24.34 -19.67 26.29
CA PHE A 71 24.97 -20.81 26.96
C PHE A 71 26.23 -21.34 26.22
N GLY A 72 26.75 -20.62 25.22
CA GLY A 72 27.99 -20.99 24.52
C GLY A 72 27.83 -22.12 23.51
N PHE A 73 26.60 -22.58 23.24
CA PHE A 73 26.33 -23.52 22.15
C PHE A 73 26.25 -22.74 20.84
N HIS A 74 27.39 -22.58 20.18
CA HIS A 74 27.45 -22.04 18.83
C HIS A 74 27.00 -23.12 17.84
N LEU A 75 25.70 -23.20 17.57
CA LEU A 75 25.24 -23.86 16.35
C LEU A 75 25.66 -22.94 15.21
N GLU A 76 26.55 -23.40 14.32
CA GLU A 76 26.93 -22.67 13.11
C GLU A 76 25.70 -22.52 12.20
N THR A 77 24.84 -21.54 12.48
CA THR A 77 23.96 -20.97 11.46
C THR A 77 24.89 -20.18 10.55
N GLY A 78 25.07 -20.68 9.33
CA GLY A 78 26.03 -20.19 8.35
C GLY A 78 26.20 -18.68 8.38
N ARG A 79 27.47 -18.24 8.40
CA ARG A 79 27.89 -16.85 8.23
C ARG A 79 27.04 -16.18 7.15
N ALA A 80 26.08 -15.35 7.56
CA ALA A 80 25.71 -14.21 6.74
C ALA A 80 26.96 -13.35 6.70
N GLY A 81 27.60 -13.31 5.54
CA GLY A 81 28.89 -12.65 5.35
C GLY A 81 28.88 -11.21 5.86
N ASP A 82 30.07 -10.76 6.25
CA ASP A 82 30.41 -9.37 6.55
C ASP A 82 29.65 -8.40 5.64
N GLY A 83 28.63 -7.78 6.21
CA GLY A 83 27.82 -6.74 5.59
C GLY A 83 27.60 -5.60 6.56
N GLU A 84 28.62 -5.27 7.36
CA GLU A 84 28.56 -4.28 8.45
C GLU A 84 28.20 -2.85 7.98
N GLY A 85 27.99 -2.64 6.67
CA GLY A 85 27.53 -1.39 6.09
C GLY A 85 26.27 -1.45 5.22
N SER A 86 25.63 -2.62 4.99
CA SER A 86 24.51 -2.72 4.04
C SER A 86 23.14 -2.39 4.62
N VAL A 87 22.99 -2.48 5.95
CA VAL A 87 21.70 -2.27 6.62
C VAL A 87 21.85 -1.30 7.78
N SER A 88 21.05 -0.25 7.78
CA SER A 88 20.89 0.68 8.89
C SER A 88 19.52 0.49 9.54
N LEU A 89 19.47 0.42 10.87
CA LEU A 89 18.23 0.23 11.61
C LEU A 89 17.65 1.56 12.07
N TYR A 90 16.33 1.69 11.99
CA TYR A 90 15.60 2.85 12.46
C TYR A 90 14.52 2.42 13.44
N GLU A 91 14.41 3.13 14.56
CA GLU A 91 13.28 3.03 15.48
C GLU A 91 12.53 4.36 15.49
N GLY A 92 11.20 4.30 15.42
CA GLY A 92 10.38 5.47 15.21
C GLY A 92 8.93 5.30 15.62
N THR A 93 8.13 6.30 15.27
CA THR A 93 6.69 6.35 15.53
C THR A 93 5.97 6.76 14.26
N VAL A 94 4.89 6.04 13.94
CA VAL A 94 3.91 6.49 12.94
C VAL A 94 2.79 7.22 13.66
N PHE A 95 2.41 8.39 13.17
CA PHE A 95 1.26 9.17 13.59
C PHE A 95 0.27 9.27 12.45
N HIS A 96 -0.98 8.90 12.73
CA HIS A 96 -2.11 9.13 11.83
C HIS A 96 -3.06 10.14 12.45
N GLU A 97 -3.52 11.07 11.64
CA GLU A 97 -4.57 12.02 11.99
C GLU A 97 -5.62 12.04 10.89
N ARG A 98 -6.87 11.80 11.28
CA ARG A 98 -8.06 12.06 10.47
C ARG A 98 -8.84 13.19 11.14
N ARG A 99 -9.13 14.24 10.37
CA ARG A 99 -9.87 15.44 10.79
C ARG A 99 -11.36 15.36 10.44
N ARG A 100 -11.75 14.62 9.40
CA ARG A 100 -13.14 14.48 8.92
C ARG A 100 -13.46 13.05 8.46
N PRO A 101 -14.76 12.65 8.43
CA PRO A 101 -15.91 13.35 8.99
C PRO A 101 -15.91 13.34 10.53
N VAL A 102 -15.29 12.33 11.14
CA VAL A 102 -15.10 12.21 12.60
C VAL A 102 -13.60 12.31 12.90
N HIS A 103 -13.24 13.14 13.88
CA HIS A 103 -11.85 13.27 14.31
C HIS A 103 -11.35 11.97 14.97
N HIS A 104 -10.21 11.49 14.51
CA HIS A 104 -9.56 10.30 15.05
C HIS A 104 -8.06 10.35 14.76
N SER A 105 -7.24 10.24 15.79
CA SER A 105 -5.79 10.25 15.68
C SER A 105 -5.16 9.20 16.57
N PHE A 106 -4.03 8.63 16.15
CA PHE A 106 -3.31 7.62 16.93
C PHE A 106 -1.83 7.57 16.55
N ARG A 107 -1.01 7.10 17.49
CA ARG A 107 0.42 6.86 17.31
C ARG A 107 0.76 5.42 17.66
N TYR A 108 1.74 4.84 16.97
CA TYR A 108 2.28 3.53 17.30
C TYR A 108 3.76 3.43 16.95
N PRO A 109 4.56 2.69 17.75
CA PRO A 109 5.97 2.51 17.49
C PRO A 109 6.18 1.61 16.28
N VAL A 110 7.24 1.89 15.52
CA VAL A 110 7.66 1.10 14.36
C VAL A 110 9.17 0.96 14.29
N ARG A 111 9.62 -0.09 13.64
CA ARG A 111 11.02 -0.34 13.31
C ARG A 111 11.14 -0.58 11.82
N TYR A 112 12.14 0.03 11.21
CA TYR A 112 12.43 -0.08 9.79
C TYR A 112 13.89 -0.46 9.57
N ALA A 113 14.15 -1.22 8.51
CA ALA A 113 15.47 -1.43 7.95
C ALA A 113 15.64 -0.52 6.74
N LEU A 114 16.73 0.24 6.69
CA LEU A 114 17.21 0.92 5.50
C LEU A 114 18.32 0.07 4.90
N ILE A 115 18.07 -0.50 3.73
CA ILE A 115 18.89 -1.49 3.06
C ILE A 115 19.50 -0.86 1.81
N ASP A 116 20.82 -0.87 1.68
CA ASP A 116 21.51 -0.55 0.43
C ASP A 116 21.28 -1.68 -0.58
N LEU A 117 20.45 -1.43 -1.59
CA LEU A 117 20.10 -2.46 -2.58
C LEU A 117 21.25 -2.80 -3.53
N ASP A 118 22.24 -1.91 -3.69
CA ASP A 118 23.39 -2.15 -4.55
C ASP A 118 24.46 -3.01 -3.86
N SER A 119 24.46 -3.02 -2.53
CA SER A 119 25.30 -3.93 -1.75
C SER A 119 24.80 -5.39 -1.75
N LEU A 120 23.57 -5.63 -2.21
CA LEU A 120 22.96 -6.95 -2.23
C LEU A 120 23.21 -7.67 -3.57
N ILE A 121 23.47 -8.98 -3.50
CA ILE A 121 23.59 -9.85 -4.67
C ILE A 121 22.25 -9.97 -5.42
N SER A 122 21.14 -9.95 -4.69
CA SER A 122 19.80 -10.05 -5.23
C SER A 122 18.82 -9.15 -4.48
N ALA A 123 17.76 -8.74 -5.18
CA ALA A 123 16.71 -7.94 -4.56
C ALA A 123 16.04 -8.69 -3.40
N PRO A 124 15.69 -8.01 -2.30
CA PRO A 124 14.87 -8.59 -1.27
C PRO A 124 13.58 -9.16 -1.86
N TYR A 125 13.13 -10.30 -1.35
CA TYR A 125 11.93 -10.97 -1.85
C TYR A 125 10.73 -10.00 -1.85
N ASP A 126 9.98 -10.01 -2.94
CA ASP A 126 8.77 -9.19 -3.13
C ASP A 126 9.03 -7.66 -3.19
N HIS A 127 10.29 -7.23 -3.37
CA HIS A 127 10.69 -5.83 -3.54
C HIS A 127 11.35 -5.57 -4.91
N LEU A 128 11.37 -4.30 -5.34
CA LEU A 128 12.13 -3.88 -6.53
C LEU A 128 13.63 -4.09 -6.33
N SER A 129 14.33 -4.48 -7.40
CA SER A 129 15.80 -4.41 -7.44
C SER A 129 16.30 -2.98 -7.60
N ALA A 130 17.57 -2.72 -7.29
CA ALA A 130 18.19 -1.42 -7.54
C ALA A 130 18.07 -0.99 -9.02
N HIS A 131 18.24 -1.94 -9.95
CA HIS A 131 18.06 -1.69 -11.38
C HIS A 131 16.64 -1.28 -11.74
N GLN A 132 15.62 -1.99 -11.26
CA GLN A 132 14.22 -1.66 -11.51
C GLN A 132 13.85 -0.29 -10.93
N ALA A 133 14.33 0.02 -9.71
CA ALA A 133 14.10 1.32 -9.09
C ALA A 133 14.72 2.46 -9.90
N ARG A 134 15.93 2.29 -10.44
CA ARG A 134 16.56 3.25 -11.38
C ARG A 134 15.78 3.43 -12.67
N GLN A 135 15.30 2.33 -13.27
CA GLN A 135 14.49 2.41 -14.48
C GLN A 135 13.19 3.19 -14.27
N ILE A 136 12.52 2.99 -13.13
CA ILE A 136 11.28 3.70 -12.79
C ILE A 136 11.56 5.18 -12.49
N SER A 137 12.63 5.47 -11.75
CA SER A 137 12.93 6.83 -11.29
C SER A 137 13.73 7.68 -12.27
N GLY A 138 14.38 7.06 -13.25
CA GLY A 138 15.29 7.73 -14.19
C GLY A 138 16.63 8.15 -13.57
N THR A 139 17.00 7.60 -12.41
CA THR A 139 18.24 8.00 -11.70
C THR A 139 19.43 7.07 -11.97
N THR A 140 20.64 7.57 -11.70
CA THR A 140 21.90 6.86 -12.03
C THR A 140 22.71 6.35 -10.83
N GLY A 141 22.44 6.88 -9.64
CA GLY A 141 23.20 6.61 -8.41
C GLY A 141 22.64 5.46 -7.56
N PRO A 142 23.10 5.33 -6.29
CA PRO A 142 22.69 4.24 -5.39
C PRO A 142 21.21 4.26 -5.05
N VAL A 143 20.67 3.09 -4.68
CA VAL A 143 19.27 2.94 -4.25
C VAL A 143 19.18 2.31 -2.87
N PHE A 144 18.49 2.99 -1.95
CA PHE A 144 18.24 2.47 -0.61
C PHE A 144 16.76 2.16 -0.40
N LEU A 145 16.46 1.01 0.20
CA LEU A 145 15.11 0.57 0.54
C LEU A 145 14.86 0.71 2.04
N LEU A 146 13.89 1.54 2.42
CA LEU A 146 13.32 1.56 3.76
C LEU A 146 12.08 0.66 3.81
N THR A 147 12.14 -0.41 4.59
CA THR A 147 11.08 -1.43 4.66
C THR A 147 10.96 -2.04 6.06
N ILE A 148 9.83 -2.69 6.35
CA ILE A 148 9.67 -3.56 7.53
C ILE A 148 9.90 -5.01 7.06
N PRO A 149 11.01 -5.66 7.47
CA PRO A 149 11.28 -7.03 7.08
C PRO A 149 10.22 -8.02 7.61
N PRO A 150 10.04 -9.18 6.95
CA PRO A 150 9.29 -10.30 7.48
C PRO A 150 9.77 -10.72 8.86
N SER A 151 8.86 -11.18 9.71
CA SER A 151 9.20 -11.65 11.06
C SER A 151 8.34 -12.83 11.45
N VAL A 152 8.98 -13.88 11.98
CA VAL A 152 8.34 -15.11 12.47
C VAL A 152 7.19 -15.61 11.56
N GLY A 153 7.47 -15.70 10.25
CA GLY A 153 6.54 -16.27 9.27
C GLY A 153 5.37 -15.35 8.87
N TYR A 154 5.43 -14.05 9.16
CA TYR A 154 4.39 -13.10 8.79
C TYR A 154 4.96 -11.83 8.13
N VAL A 155 4.20 -11.28 7.19
CA VAL A 155 4.54 -10.06 6.45
C VAL A 155 3.37 -9.10 6.51
N GLN A 156 3.61 -7.92 7.08
CA GLN A 156 2.71 -6.77 7.05
C GLN A 156 3.58 -5.53 6.99
N ASN A 157 3.65 -4.95 5.79
CA ASN A 157 4.41 -3.74 5.52
C ASN A 157 3.57 -2.80 4.65
N PRO A 158 2.88 -1.80 5.25
CA PRO A 158 1.97 -0.94 4.52
C PRO A 158 2.69 0.04 3.58
N LEU A 159 3.96 0.37 3.86
CA LEU A 159 4.74 1.35 3.10
C LEU A 159 6.22 0.97 3.05
N SER A 160 6.74 0.80 1.84
CA SER A 160 8.19 0.79 1.57
C SER A 160 8.59 2.06 0.82
N LEU A 161 9.75 2.62 1.13
CA LEU A 161 10.31 3.77 0.41
C LEU A 161 11.63 3.40 -0.25
N TYR A 162 11.75 3.71 -1.53
CA TYR A 162 13.01 3.63 -2.25
C TYR A 162 13.58 5.04 -2.40
N TYR A 163 14.81 5.25 -1.93
CA TYR A 163 15.55 6.50 -2.07
C TYR A 163 16.50 6.35 -3.26
N CYS A 164 16.21 7.06 -4.34
CA CYS A 164 16.90 6.96 -5.61
C CYS A 164 17.80 8.19 -5.80
N TYR A 165 19.11 7.97 -5.78
CA TYR A 165 20.11 9.02 -5.89
C TYR A 165 20.57 9.17 -7.34
N ASP A 166 21.04 10.36 -7.68
CA ASP A 166 21.88 10.62 -8.84
C ASP A 166 23.33 10.78 -8.41
N THR A 167 24.24 10.29 -9.26
CA THR A 167 25.68 10.46 -9.07
C THR A 167 26.18 11.49 -10.06
N GLU A 168 26.58 12.66 -9.57
CA GLU A 168 27.25 13.71 -10.36
C GLU A 168 28.69 13.85 -9.85
N GLY A 169 29.64 13.27 -10.59
CA GLY A 169 31.03 13.18 -10.16
C GLY A 169 31.16 12.35 -8.87
N SER A 170 31.67 12.97 -7.80
CA SER A 170 31.80 12.34 -6.48
C SER A 170 30.63 12.65 -5.53
N SER A 171 29.65 13.46 -5.94
CA SER A 171 28.51 13.84 -5.11
C SER A 171 27.31 12.94 -5.39
N GLN A 172 26.65 12.50 -4.33
CA GLN A 172 25.38 11.78 -4.39
C GLN A 172 24.26 12.71 -3.93
N ASN A 173 23.25 12.91 -4.77
CA ASN A 173 22.09 13.74 -4.45
C ASN A 173 20.80 12.92 -4.54
N LEU A 174 19.95 13.01 -3.52
CA LEU A 174 18.64 12.34 -3.53
C LEU A 174 17.72 13.05 -4.54
N LYS A 175 17.51 12.42 -5.69
CA LYS A 175 16.74 13.02 -6.79
C LYS A 175 15.25 12.66 -6.72
N LYS A 176 14.97 11.37 -6.53
CA LYS A 176 13.62 10.81 -6.60
C LYS A 176 13.40 9.82 -5.45
N CYS A 177 12.14 9.62 -5.11
CA CYS A 177 11.71 8.58 -4.20
C CYS A 177 10.56 7.78 -4.80
N ILE A 178 10.49 6.50 -4.46
CA ILE A 178 9.35 5.65 -4.83
C ILE A 178 8.67 5.21 -3.53
N ALA A 179 7.40 5.56 -3.36
CA ALA A 179 6.56 5.08 -2.28
C ALA A 179 5.75 3.88 -2.74
N GLU A 180 6.09 2.70 -2.25
CA GLU A 180 5.38 1.47 -2.54
C GLU A 180 4.41 1.14 -1.41
N VAL A 181 3.12 1.23 -1.72
CA VAL A 181 2.03 1.02 -0.77
C VAL A 181 1.41 -0.34 -1.02
N THR A 182 1.38 -1.19 0.01
CA THR A 182 0.69 -2.48 -0.03
C THR A 182 -0.70 -2.35 0.57
N ASN A 183 -1.72 -2.55 -0.26
CA ASN A 183 -3.12 -2.48 0.13
C ASN A 183 -3.60 -3.81 0.71
N THR A 184 -3.49 -3.94 2.02
CA THR A 184 -4.10 -5.04 2.77
C THR A 184 -5.48 -4.61 3.24
N PRO A 185 -6.58 -5.33 2.94
CA PRO A 185 -6.64 -6.73 2.52
C PRO A 185 -6.73 -6.99 1.00
N TRP A 186 -6.81 -5.99 0.13
CA TRP A 186 -7.19 -6.21 -1.28
C TRP A 186 -6.11 -6.79 -2.19
N GLY A 187 -4.89 -6.99 -1.69
CA GLY A 187 -3.81 -7.66 -2.43
C GLY A 187 -3.30 -6.81 -3.60
N GLU A 188 -3.38 -5.50 -3.48
CA GLU A 188 -2.86 -4.56 -4.49
C GLU A 188 -1.60 -3.90 -3.96
N ARG A 189 -0.64 -3.64 -4.84
CA ARG A 189 0.54 -2.86 -4.52
C ARG A 189 0.72 -1.77 -5.55
N VAL A 190 0.91 -0.55 -5.09
CA VAL A 190 1.07 0.61 -5.97
C VAL A 190 2.33 1.36 -5.58
N SER A 191 3.20 1.57 -6.57
CA SER A 191 4.42 2.35 -6.42
C SER A 191 4.19 3.75 -6.97
N PHE A 192 4.36 4.78 -6.15
CA PHE A 192 4.23 6.19 -6.50
C PHE A 192 5.61 6.82 -6.63
N LEU A 193 5.93 7.44 -7.76
CA LEU A 193 7.16 8.19 -7.97
C LEU A 193 6.95 9.64 -7.52
N PHE A 194 7.85 10.18 -6.69
CA PHE A 194 7.73 11.54 -6.18
C PHE A 194 9.09 12.20 -5.90
N ASN A 195 9.11 13.53 -5.87
CA ASN A 195 10.25 14.33 -5.43
C ASN A 195 10.31 14.43 -3.90
N PRO A 196 11.47 14.25 -3.25
CA PRO A 196 11.57 14.16 -1.79
C PRO A 196 11.12 15.43 -1.04
N ASN A 197 11.44 16.63 -1.57
CA ASN A 197 11.19 17.90 -0.88
C ASN A 197 9.71 18.23 -0.72
N SER A 198 8.90 17.84 -1.70
CA SER A 198 7.43 17.85 -1.71
C SER A 198 7.01 17.48 -3.13
N ASP A 199 6.00 16.61 -3.26
CA ASP A 199 5.37 16.35 -4.54
C ASP A 199 3.88 16.05 -4.37
N VAL A 200 3.13 16.25 -5.45
CA VAL A 200 1.71 15.92 -5.52
C VAL A 200 1.52 14.80 -6.53
N VAL A 201 0.95 13.69 -6.07
CA VAL A 201 0.70 12.49 -6.91
C VAL A 201 -0.77 12.12 -6.85
N ALA A 202 -1.33 11.68 -7.97
CA ALA A 202 -2.72 11.25 -8.02
C ALA A 202 -2.97 10.07 -7.07
N LYS A 203 -4.08 10.12 -6.33
CA LYS A 203 -4.49 9.03 -5.46
C LYS A 203 -5.09 7.90 -6.27
N SER A 204 -4.26 6.94 -6.64
CA SER A 204 -4.69 5.78 -7.41
C SER A 204 -5.13 4.59 -6.54
N LEU A 205 -4.96 4.63 -5.21
CA LEU A 205 -5.19 3.47 -4.35
C LEU A 205 -6.25 3.70 -3.27
N HIS A 206 -7.16 2.73 -3.09
CA HIS A 206 -8.15 2.71 -2.01
C HIS A 206 -7.54 2.15 -0.72
N VAL A 207 -6.71 2.96 -0.06
CA VAL A 207 -5.88 2.53 1.08
C VAL A 207 -6.65 2.32 2.40
N SER A 208 -7.93 2.69 2.47
CA SER A 208 -8.73 2.50 3.69
C SER A 208 -10.21 2.39 3.35
N PRO A 209 -10.97 1.46 3.96
CA PRO A 209 -12.41 1.38 3.77
C PRO A 209 -13.18 2.61 4.27
N PHE A 210 -12.53 3.52 5.00
CA PHE A 210 -13.17 4.73 5.50
C PHE A 210 -12.83 5.96 4.66
N MET A 211 -12.16 5.78 3.53
CA MET A 211 -11.58 6.85 2.73
C MET A 211 -11.90 6.65 1.25
N ASP A 212 -12.51 7.63 0.59
CA ASP A 212 -12.83 7.53 -0.84
C ASP A 212 -11.56 7.56 -1.72
N MET A 213 -11.76 7.46 -3.03
CA MET A 213 -10.67 7.52 -4.02
C MET A 213 -10.31 8.95 -4.44
N LEU A 214 -10.99 9.97 -3.92
CA LEU A 214 -10.84 11.33 -4.41
C LEU A 214 -9.65 12.03 -3.74
N GLY A 215 -9.13 13.02 -4.47
CA GLY A 215 -8.03 13.88 -4.05
C GLY A 215 -6.67 13.41 -4.53
N ASN A 216 -5.64 14.10 -4.05
CA ASN A 216 -4.24 13.83 -4.40
C ASN A 216 -3.43 13.59 -3.13
N TRP A 217 -2.40 12.77 -3.25
CA TRP A 217 -1.40 12.62 -2.20
C TRP A 217 -0.40 13.76 -2.28
N THR A 218 -0.09 14.38 -1.14
CA THR A 218 1.11 15.18 -0.98
C THR A 218 2.11 14.37 -0.17
N MET A 219 3.26 14.09 -0.77
CA MET A 219 4.31 13.27 -0.16
C MET A 219 5.58 14.08 0.04
N LYS A 220 6.23 13.87 1.18
CA LYS A 220 7.48 14.53 1.54
C LYS A 220 8.34 13.59 2.37
N THR A 221 9.65 13.59 2.11
CA THR A 221 10.65 12.85 2.88
C THR A 221 11.98 13.60 2.89
N ASN A 222 12.86 13.29 3.82
CA ASN A 222 14.26 13.74 3.78
C ASN A 222 15.21 12.65 3.34
N THR A 223 16.44 13.06 3.01
CA THR A 223 17.57 12.15 2.89
C THR A 223 17.77 11.38 4.21
N PRO A 224 17.78 10.03 4.19
CA PRO A 224 18.00 9.24 5.38
C PRO A 224 19.37 9.53 6.03
N GLY A 225 19.36 10.03 7.27
CA GLY A 225 20.55 10.33 8.05
C GLY A 225 20.43 9.76 9.46
N ASP A 226 20.72 10.57 10.49
CA ASP A 226 20.41 10.19 11.88
C ASP A 226 18.92 10.26 12.19
N ASN A 227 18.21 11.16 11.49
CA ASN A 227 16.77 11.32 11.60
C ASN A 227 16.15 11.10 10.22
N LEU A 228 15.01 10.41 10.21
CA LEU A 228 14.21 10.14 9.03
C LEU A 228 12.78 10.59 9.31
N PHE A 229 12.21 11.35 8.40
CA PHE A 229 10.80 11.71 8.44
C PHE A 229 10.14 11.48 7.09
N VAL A 230 8.89 11.04 7.14
CA VAL A 230 8.04 10.87 5.97
C VAL A 230 6.70 11.49 6.32
N THR A 231 6.13 12.28 5.43
CA THR A 231 4.78 12.82 5.58
C THR A 231 3.99 12.52 4.32
N ILE A 232 2.79 11.99 4.52
CA ILE A 232 1.82 11.70 3.46
C ILE A 232 0.50 12.32 3.91
N SER A 233 -0.03 13.28 3.14
CA SER A 233 -1.34 13.86 3.39
C SER A 233 -2.21 13.76 2.14
N VAL A 234 -3.53 13.73 2.32
CA VAL A 234 -4.48 13.75 1.20
C VAL A 234 -5.12 15.12 1.10
N ASN A 235 -5.03 15.75 -0.06
CA ASN A 235 -5.78 16.96 -0.37
C ASN A 235 -7.05 16.60 -1.14
N HIS A 236 -8.21 16.70 -0.48
CA HIS A 236 -9.49 16.32 -1.04
C HIS A 236 -10.25 17.54 -1.57
N PRO A 237 -10.85 17.49 -2.77
CA PRO A 237 -11.52 18.65 -3.39
C PRO A 237 -12.63 19.25 -2.52
N LYS A 238 -13.33 18.41 -1.74
CA LYS A 238 -14.42 18.86 -0.84
C LYS A 238 -13.99 19.10 0.62
N HIS A 239 -12.92 18.45 1.07
CA HIS A 239 -12.62 18.34 2.49
C HIS A 239 -11.26 18.94 2.87
N GLY A 240 -10.51 19.43 1.87
CA GLY A 240 -9.13 19.88 2.04
C GLY A 240 -8.24 18.76 2.57
N GLU A 241 -7.24 19.14 3.34
CA GLU A 241 -6.35 18.21 4.01
C GLU A 241 -7.03 17.56 5.23
N TYR A 242 -7.78 16.48 5.00
CA TYR A 242 -8.56 15.83 6.06
C TYR A 242 -7.88 14.61 6.68
N PHE A 243 -6.82 14.10 6.07
CA PHE A 243 -6.05 12.99 6.61
C PHE A 243 -4.55 13.21 6.36
N SER A 244 -3.75 12.88 7.37
CA SER A 244 -2.30 12.88 7.31
C SER A 244 -1.70 11.68 8.06
N ALA A 245 -0.59 11.20 7.54
CA ALA A 245 0.26 10.17 8.11
C ALA A 245 1.69 10.72 8.17
N SER A 246 2.36 10.54 9.30
CA SER A 246 3.78 10.88 9.42
C SER A 246 4.55 9.77 10.10
N LEU A 247 5.73 9.45 9.56
CA LEU A 247 6.73 8.63 10.19
C LEU A 247 7.83 9.56 10.70
N MET A 248 8.20 9.43 11.96
CA MET A 248 9.41 10.02 12.52
C MET A 248 10.26 8.90 13.12
N ALA A 249 11.48 8.72 12.62
CA ALA A 249 12.36 7.66 13.07
C ALA A 249 13.79 8.17 13.27
N LYS A 250 14.50 7.54 14.19
CA LYS A 250 15.91 7.79 14.48
C LYS A 250 16.72 6.56 14.15
N ARG A 251 17.91 6.78 13.60
CA ARG A 251 18.88 5.73 13.36
C ARG A 251 19.31 5.15 14.71
N VAL A 252 19.28 3.82 14.81
CA VAL A 252 19.79 3.10 15.97
C VAL A 252 21.31 3.13 15.89
N SER A 253 21.97 3.63 16.93
CA SER A 253 23.43 3.58 17.04
C SER A 253 23.87 2.12 17.06
N SER A 254 24.76 1.74 16.15
CA SER A 254 25.28 0.37 16.05
C SER A 254 26.22 0.10 17.25
N SER A 255 25.65 -0.22 18.41
CA SER A 255 26.38 -0.88 19.49
C SER A 255 26.36 -2.38 19.19
N MET A 256 27.54 -3.00 19.11
CA MET A 256 27.82 -4.41 18.76
C MET A 256 26.61 -5.35 18.58
N HIS A 257 26.52 -5.93 17.37
CA HIS A 257 25.65 -7.06 17.00
C HIS A 257 24.18 -6.95 17.45
N THR A 258 23.43 -6.01 16.86
CA THR A 258 21.97 -6.10 16.95
C THR A 258 21.47 -7.30 16.16
N ASP A 259 20.92 -8.31 16.84
CA ASP A 259 20.26 -9.43 16.18
C ASP A 259 19.00 -8.92 15.46
N LEU A 260 19.05 -8.88 14.12
CA LEU A 260 17.97 -8.39 13.27
C LEU A 260 16.64 -9.13 13.52
N ALA A 261 16.69 -10.44 13.75
CA ALA A 261 15.50 -11.23 13.97
C ALA A 261 14.83 -10.84 15.30
N LEU A 262 15.62 -10.56 16.34
CA LEU A 262 15.11 -10.06 17.60
C LEU A 262 14.62 -8.60 17.50
N PHE A 263 15.35 -7.75 16.77
CA PHE A 263 14.98 -6.35 16.57
C PHE A 263 13.61 -6.20 15.91
N PHE A 264 13.33 -7.02 14.89
CA PHE A 264 12.04 -7.05 14.19
C PHE A 264 11.04 -8.06 14.76
N TRP A 265 11.31 -8.66 15.92
CA TRP A 265 10.43 -9.68 16.50
C TRP A 265 8.99 -9.17 16.67
N LEU A 266 8.04 -9.87 16.03
CA LEU A 266 6.60 -9.54 15.96
C LEU A 266 6.28 -8.13 15.44
N MET A 267 7.23 -7.45 14.79
CA MET A 267 7.02 -6.08 14.30
C MET A 267 5.88 -6.02 13.25
N PRO A 268 5.85 -6.88 12.21
CA PRO A 268 4.71 -6.97 11.28
C PRO A 268 3.37 -7.25 11.97
N HIS A 269 3.33 -8.16 12.95
CA HIS A 269 2.10 -8.48 13.70
C HIS A 269 1.57 -7.27 14.47
N LYS A 270 2.46 -6.51 15.11
CA LYS A 270 2.10 -5.28 15.82
C LYS A 270 1.50 -4.26 14.84
N VAL A 271 2.10 -4.09 13.66
CA VAL A 271 1.55 -3.19 12.62
C VAL A 271 0.14 -3.64 12.20
N ALA A 272 -0.04 -4.93 11.90
CA ALA A 272 -1.35 -5.46 11.54
C ALA A 272 -2.39 -5.22 12.64
N LEU A 273 -2.06 -5.55 13.90
CA LEU A 273 -2.94 -5.34 15.05
C LEU A 273 -3.37 -3.88 15.18
N TRP A 274 -2.43 -2.93 15.04
CA TRP A 274 -2.75 -1.50 15.10
C TRP A 274 -3.66 -1.06 13.96
N ILE A 275 -3.42 -1.51 12.73
CA ILE A 275 -4.26 -1.17 11.57
C ILE A 275 -5.70 -1.66 11.79
N TYR A 276 -5.88 -2.94 12.11
CA TYR A 276 -7.21 -3.53 12.28
C TYR A 276 -7.94 -2.98 13.52
N TRP A 277 -7.21 -2.74 14.61
CA TRP A 277 -7.80 -2.14 15.83
C TRP A 277 -8.33 -0.73 15.58
N GLN A 278 -7.60 0.10 14.83
CA GLN A 278 -8.05 1.46 14.54
C GLN A 278 -9.16 1.47 13.48
N ALA A 279 -9.14 0.56 12.51
CA ALA A 279 -10.26 0.34 11.61
C ALA A 279 -11.55 -0.01 12.37
N LEU A 280 -11.49 -0.92 13.35
CA LEU A 280 -12.61 -1.27 14.22
C LEU A 280 -13.13 -0.07 15.02
N LYS A 281 -12.22 0.74 15.58
CA LYS A 281 -12.59 1.97 16.29
C LYS A 281 -13.29 2.99 15.40
N LEU A 282 -12.84 3.17 14.15
CA LEU A 282 -13.50 4.06 13.19
C LEU A 282 -14.91 3.58 12.84
N TRP A 283 -15.07 2.27 12.64
CA TRP A 283 -16.36 1.66 12.41
C TRP A 283 -17.31 1.88 13.61
N TRP A 284 -16.83 1.67 14.83
CA TRP A 284 -17.62 1.93 16.05
C TRP A 284 -17.96 3.42 16.20
N LYS A 285 -17.07 4.33 15.78
CA LYS A 285 -17.36 5.77 15.71
C LYS A 285 -18.36 6.17 14.61
N GLY A 286 -18.92 5.21 13.87
CA GLY A 286 -19.94 5.46 12.84
C GLY A 286 -19.38 6.06 11.55
N VAL A 287 -18.08 5.93 11.28
CA VAL A 287 -17.50 6.39 10.02
C VAL A 287 -18.00 5.48 8.88
N PRO A 288 -18.56 6.03 7.79
CA PRO A 288 -19.10 5.22 6.71
C PRO A 288 -18.05 4.29 6.09
N PHE A 289 -18.43 3.03 5.92
CA PHE A 289 -17.65 2.05 5.18
C PHE A 289 -17.89 2.22 3.68
N LEU A 290 -16.82 2.34 2.92
CA LEU A 290 -16.78 2.45 1.47
C LEU A 290 -16.24 1.12 0.91
N GLN A 291 -17.05 0.49 0.05
CA GLN A 291 -16.65 -0.74 -0.62
C GLN A 291 -15.46 -0.45 -1.54
N HIS A 292 -14.54 -1.41 -1.67
CA HIS A 292 -13.44 -1.28 -2.60
C HIS A 292 -13.93 -1.16 -4.07
N PRO A 293 -13.37 -0.23 -4.87
CA PRO A 293 -13.79 0.02 -6.26
C PRO A 293 -13.86 -1.23 -7.14
N ARG A 294 -12.93 -2.18 -6.97
CA ARG A 294 -12.89 -3.46 -7.69
C ARG A 294 -14.22 -4.23 -7.74
N TYR A 295 -15.11 -4.06 -6.77
CA TYR A 295 -16.38 -4.79 -6.71
C TYR A 295 -17.54 -4.14 -7.47
N TYR A 296 -17.44 -2.86 -7.84
CA TYR A 296 -18.53 -2.13 -8.52
C TYR A 296 -18.08 -1.33 -9.74
N ASN A 297 -16.79 -1.01 -9.87
CA ASN A 297 -16.22 -0.32 -11.01
C ASN A 297 -15.03 -1.15 -11.56
N PRO A 298 -15.21 -1.91 -12.65
CA PRO A 298 -14.11 -2.66 -13.26
C PRO A 298 -13.04 -1.75 -13.87
N ARG A 299 -13.38 -0.49 -14.17
CA ARG A 299 -12.48 0.50 -14.79
C ARG A 299 -11.74 1.40 -13.79
N TYR A 300 -11.75 1.05 -12.50
CA TYR A 300 -11.20 1.92 -11.46
C TYR A 300 -9.69 2.20 -11.62
N ARG A 301 -8.93 1.28 -12.23
CA ARG A 301 -7.50 1.49 -12.50
C ARG A 301 -7.30 2.48 -13.66
N GLU A 302 -8.11 2.39 -14.70
CA GLU A 302 -8.13 3.33 -15.83
C GLU A 302 -8.56 4.73 -15.37
N ASP A 303 -9.58 4.82 -14.51
CA ASP A 303 -10.02 6.08 -13.92
C ASP A 303 -8.91 6.74 -13.08
N ALA A 304 -8.10 5.93 -12.39
CA ALA A 304 -6.93 6.42 -11.67
C ALA A 304 -5.84 6.96 -12.62
N ILE A 305 -5.60 6.29 -13.76
CA ILE A 305 -4.66 6.77 -14.80
C ILE A 305 -5.16 8.10 -15.38
N LEU A 306 -6.44 8.19 -15.72
CA LEU A 306 -7.03 9.44 -16.23
C LEU A 306 -6.95 10.58 -15.21
N SER A 307 -7.03 10.28 -13.92
CA SER A 307 -6.87 11.27 -12.86
C SER A 307 -5.42 11.76 -12.75
N ASP A 308 -4.45 10.87 -12.94
CA ASP A 308 -3.02 11.22 -13.04
C ASP A 308 -2.73 12.12 -14.25
N GLU A 309 -3.27 11.76 -15.41
CA GLU A 309 -3.11 12.55 -16.63
C GLU A 309 -3.70 13.96 -16.47
N LYS A 310 -4.87 14.10 -15.82
CA LYS A 310 -5.46 15.40 -15.51
C LYS A 310 -4.57 16.23 -14.59
N LEU A 311 -3.94 15.61 -13.59
CA LEU A 311 -3.01 16.28 -12.68
C LEU A 311 -1.82 16.87 -13.44
N HIS A 312 -1.24 16.10 -14.36
CA HIS A 312 -0.05 16.51 -15.13
C HIS A 312 -0.40 17.49 -16.27
N CYS A 313 -1.57 17.37 -16.89
CA CYS A 313 -2.02 18.28 -17.94
C CYS A 313 -2.50 19.64 -17.42
N CYS A 314 -2.78 19.77 -16.12
CA CYS A 314 -3.25 21.01 -15.51
C CYS A 314 -2.27 21.54 -14.44
N PRO A 315 -1.07 22.03 -14.82
CA PRO A 315 -0.21 22.76 -13.88
C PRO A 315 -0.82 24.09 -13.40
N ALA A 316 -1.93 24.54 -14.02
CA ALA A 316 -2.59 25.81 -13.77
C ALA A 316 -3.23 25.98 -12.38
N PHE A 317 -3.21 24.98 -11.49
CA PHE A 317 -3.68 25.11 -10.10
C PHE A 317 -2.56 25.15 -9.05
N ALA A 318 -1.29 25.10 -9.47
CA ALA A 318 -0.12 25.20 -8.59
C ALA A 318 0.50 26.62 -8.53
N PHE A 319 -0.05 27.59 -9.28
CA PHE A 319 0.47 28.96 -9.35
C PHE A 319 -0.65 30.00 -9.25
N GLU A 320 -1.31 30.09 -8.10
CA GLU A 320 -1.96 31.34 -7.67
C GLU A 320 -1.28 31.84 -6.38
N MET A 321 0.01 32.09 -6.50
CA MET A 321 0.79 32.95 -5.58
C MET A 321 2.01 33.50 -6.31
N GLN A 322 1.82 34.07 -7.51
CA GLN A 322 2.63 35.20 -8.00
C GLN A 322 2.07 35.78 -9.30
N ASN A 323 1.61 37.02 -9.17
CA ASN A 323 1.40 38.09 -10.15
C ASN A 323 1.73 37.88 -11.64
N ASN A 324 0.73 38.28 -12.43
CA ASN A 324 0.75 39.13 -13.63
C ASN A 324 1.55 38.74 -14.89
N GLN A 325 0.80 38.89 -15.99
CA GLN A 325 1.14 39.43 -17.31
C GLN A 325 1.24 38.42 -18.47
N GLN A 326 0.19 38.49 -19.30
CA GLN A 326 0.16 38.39 -20.78
C GLN A 326 1.14 37.41 -21.43
N ASP A 327 0.61 36.33 -22.02
CA ASP A 327 0.32 36.32 -23.45
C ASP A 327 -0.43 35.05 -23.87
N ARG A 328 -1.44 35.24 -24.73
CA ARG A 328 -2.08 34.17 -25.49
C ARG A 328 -1.20 33.89 -26.71
N GLU A 329 -0.86 32.63 -27.01
CA GLU A 329 -0.91 32.13 -28.39
C GLU A 329 -0.70 30.61 -28.53
N HIS A 330 -1.52 30.04 -29.42
CA HIS A 330 -1.33 28.82 -30.21
C HIS A 330 -1.37 27.42 -29.55
N CYS A 331 -2.58 26.84 -29.51
CA CYS A 331 -2.78 25.40 -29.50
C CYS A 331 -2.34 24.77 -30.83
N SER A 332 -1.39 23.84 -30.78
CA SER A 332 -0.98 23.00 -31.91
C SER A 332 -1.49 21.57 -31.73
N ASN A 333 -1.84 20.92 -32.85
CA ASN A 333 -2.64 19.69 -32.97
C ASN A 333 -2.14 18.43 -32.22
N PRO A 334 -3.05 17.49 -31.86
CA PRO A 334 -2.76 16.30 -31.07
C PRO A 334 -2.50 15.07 -31.97
N ALA A 335 -1.34 14.98 -32.62
CA ALA A 335 -1.00 13.79 -33.39
C ALA A 335 0.52 13.65 -33.57
N ASP A 336 1.30 13.59 -32.49
CA ASP A 336 2.69 13.07 -32.51
C ASP A 336 3.29 12.89 -31.09
N TYR A 337 2.55 12.23 -30.18
CA TYR A 337 3.09 11.82 -28.88
C TYR A 337 3.03 10.29 -28.71
N SER A 338 3.94 9.61 -29.42
CA SER A 338 4.37 8.25 -29.09
C SER A 338 5.74 8.32 -28.42
N THR A 339 5.80 8.81 -27.19
CA THR A 339 6.97 8.72 -26.31
C THR A 339 6.50 8.52 -24.87
N SER A 340 6.87 7.39 -24.27
CA SER A 340 6.97 7.09 -22.82
C SER A 340 6.21 8.06 -21.88
N ARG A 341 4.93 7.79 -21.58
CA ARG A 341 4.23 8.48 -20.48
C ARG A 341 4.76 7.91 -19.15
N HIS A 342 5.64 8.65 -18.48
CA HIS A 342 6.02 8.36 -17.10
C HIS A 342 4.83 8.68 -16.19
N HIS A 343 3.94 7.70 -16.00
CA HIS A 343 2.88 7.80 -15.01
C HIS A 343 3.48 7.95 -13.62
N GLY A 344 2.85 8.77 -12.78
CA GLY A 344 3.28 8.99 -11.39
C GLY A 344 3.15 7.74 -10.50
N PHE A 345 2.55 6.65 -11.01
CA PHE A 345 2.46 5.39 -10.29
C PHE A 345 2.43 4.14 -11.19
N THR A 346 2.69 2.97 -10.59
CA THR A 346 2.60 1.65 -11.23
C THR A 346 1.93 0.62 -10.31
N TRP A 347 1.12 -0.26 -10.89
CA TRP A 347 0.39 -1.31 -10.16
C TRP A 347 1.08 -2.67 -10.26
N ARG A 348 1.07 -3.42 -9.15
CA ARG A 348 1.44 -4.84 -9.06
C ARG A 348 0.48 -5.56 -8.12
N ASP A 349 0.33 -6.87 -8.31
CA ASP A 349 -0.43 -7.68 -7.35
C ASP A 349 0.44 -8.00 -6.13
N ALA A 350 -0.15 -7.95 -4.94
CA ALA A 350 0.49 -8.33 -3.69
C ALA A 350 -0.03 -9.68 -3.22
N LYS A 351 0.87 -10.49 -2.64
CA LYS A 351 0.47 -11.68 -1.89
C LYS A 351 -0.26 -11.26 -0.62
N TRP A 352 -1.24 -12.05 -0.17
CA TRP A 352 -1.86 -11.74 1.10
C TRP A 352 -0.86 -11.95 2.25
N PRO A 353 -0.96 -11.17 3.33
CA PRO A 353 -0.15 -11.35 4.54
C PRO A 353 -0.21 -12.76 5.14
N TRP A 354 -1.31 -13.45 4.86
CA TRP A 354 -1.68 -14.75 5.42
C TRP A 354 -1.50 -15.92 4.43
N CYS A 355 -0.99 -15.65 3.22
CA CYS A 355 -0.77 -16.63 2.16
C CYS A 355 0.38 -17.60 2.43
#